data_AF-A0A8T3Y2L0-F1
#
_entry.id   AF-A0A8T3Y2L0-F1
#
_cell.length_a   1.000
_cell.length_b   1.000
_cell.length_c   1.000
_cell.angle_alpha   90.00
_cell.angle_beta   90.00
_cell.angle_gamma   90.00
#
_symmetry.space_group_name_H-M   'P 1'
#
loop_
_entity.id
_entity.type
_entity.pdbx_description
1 polymer ?
#
loop_
_entity_poly.entity_id
_entity_poly.type
_entity_poly.pdbx_seq_one_letter_code
_entity_poly.pdbx_strand_id
1 'polypeptide(L)'
;MARDTGSTSWYKRWWAITLFVIIGIGVIIFSLSIFLVIVIFITAQSGDTDADAVENYTVDDTVTFDPYAEFDSGPDSQIYKDYYKTSKFVRNETRKTVHTDYQYDVKVEECGQANAFYSPRDRTIVVCEELAYDAARTFYPIIRQEYGSNVTPLDPRVWSAVYSTVQFILQHEEGHAYIDLNDVPITGREEDVADQFAFSLDYFFYIVLTDLYPEDNLTKNEKSINAAKWFFLGSDDELSSLAFYDEHGLDKQRYYNIMCWVYGTGPQEYSYFVEEGYLPEERAKRCVYESYQVRRGFLTVFKDASEYYSAKFLAIPSS
;
A
#
# COMPACT_ATOMS: atom_id res chain seq x y z
N MET A 1 -8.37 43.59 -78.47
CA MET A 1 -8.75 42.17 -78.19
C MET A 1 -8.11 41.77 -76.87
N ALA A 2 -8.88 41.64 -75.80
CA ALA A 2 -8.45 40.95 -74.59
C ALA A 2 -9.65 40.14 -74.10
N ARG A 3 -9.64 38.83 -74.39
CA ARG A 3 -10.61 37.86 -73.90
C ARG A 3 -9.91 37.02 -72.83
N ASP A 4 -10.53 37.05 -71.65
CA ASP A 4 -10.79 35.98 -70.68
C ASP A 4 -9.68 34.97 -70.29
N THR A 5 -9.53 34.73 -68.98
CA THR A 5 -9.70 33.38 -68.41
C THR A 5 -9.84 33.46 -66.88
N GLY A 6 -11.08 33.62 -66.42
CA GLY A 6 -11.46 33.46 -65.01
C GLY A 6 -11.48 32.00 -64.51
N SER A 7 -10.34 31.30 -64.47
CA SER A 7 -10.31 29.87 -64.07
C SER A 7 -9.76 29.57 -62.66
N THR A 8 -9.38 30.56 -61.84
CA THR A 8 -8.72 30.32 -60.54
C THR A 8 -9.64 30.33 -59.31
N SER A 9 -10.94 30.61 -59.49
CA SER A 9 -11.91 30.73 -58.38
C SER A 9 -12.61 29.42 -58.02
N TRP A 10 -12.91 28.57 -59.00
CA TRP A 10 -13.69 27.34 -58.76
C TRP A 10 -12.91 26.32 -57.93
N TYR A 11 -11.63 26.08 -58.25
CA TYR A 11 -10.76 25.15 -57.53
C TYR A 11 -10.62 25.50 -56.03
N LYS A 12 -10.51 26.79 -55.68
CA LYS A 12 -10.39 27.23 -54.28
C LYS A 12 -11.67 26.99 -53.47
N ARG A 13 -12.84 27.08 -54.11
CA ARG A 13 -14.13 26.78 -53.48
C ARG A 13 -14.31 25.29 -53.20
N TRP A 14 -13.84 24.41 -54.10
CA TRP A 14 -13.87 22.97 -53.90
C TRP A 14 -12.95 22.49 -52.77
N TRP A 15 -11.76 23.09 -52.62
CA TRP A 15 -10.88 22.78 -51.49
C TRP A 15 -11.48 23.21 -50.14
N ALA A 16 -12.15 24.37 -50.09
CA ALA A 16 -12.82 24.81 -48.87
C ALA A 16 -13.98 23.89 -48.47
N ILE A 17 -14.80 23.43 -49.42
CA ILE A 17 -15.90 22.50 -49.16
C ILE A 17 -15.36 21.13 -48.71
N THR A 18 -14.31 20.63 -49.36
CA THR A 18 -13.68 19.34 -49.01
C THR A 18 -13.07 19.39 -47.59
N LEU A 19 -12.41 20.50 -47.24
CA LEU A 19 -11.84 20.70 -45.91
C LEU A 19 -12.93 20.77 -44.83
N PHE A 20 -14.05 21.45 -45.09
CA PHE A 20 -15.18 21.52 -44.15
C PHE A 20 -15.87 20.17 -43.96
N VAL A 21 -15.98 19.34 -45.00
CA VAL A 21 -16.55 17.99 -44.90
C VAL A 21 -15.62 17.06 -44.10
N ILE A 22 -14.30 17.15 -44.30
CA ILE A 22 -13.32 16.35 -43.54
C ILE A 22 -13.31 16.75 -42.06
N ILE A 23 -13.35 18.05 -41.76
CA ILE A 23 -13.44 18.54 -40.36
C ILE A 23 -14.77 18.13 -39.73
N GLY A 24 -15.89 18.23 -40.46
CA GLY A 24 -17.21 17.80 -39.97
C GLY A 24 -17.28 16.31 -39.67
N ILE A 25 -16.72 15.45 -40.54
CA ILE A 25 -16.64 14.01 -40.33
C ILE A 25 -15.70 13.69 -39.16
N GLY A 26 -14.58 14.40 -39.02
CA GLY A 26 -13.64 14.25 -37.91
C GLY A 26 -14.27 14.60 -36.55
N VAL A 27 -15.08 15.65 -36.48
CA VAL A 27 -15.80 16.04 -35.24
C VAL A 27 -16.88 15.01 -34.89
N ILE A 28 -17.62 14.48 -35.87
CA ILE A 28 -18.63 13.43 -35.62
C ILE A 28 -17.97 12.13 -35.14
N ILE A 29 -16.83 11.73 -35.73
CA ILE A 29 -16.07 10.56 -35.28
C ILE A 29 -15.53 10.78 -33.86
N PHE A 30 -14.98 11.96 -33.56
CA PHE A 30 -14.46 12.30 -32.24
C PHE A 30 -15.57 12.30 -31.17
N SER A 31 -16.76 12.84 -31.48
CA SER A 31 -17.92 12.83 -30.59
C SER A 31 -18.49 11.41 -30.37
N LEU A 32 -18.48 10.55 -31.39
CA LEU A 32 -18.91 9.15 -31.26
C LEU A 32 -17.90 8.31 -30.46
N SER A 33 -16.59 8.57 -30.55
CA SER A 33 -15.58 7.92 -29.70
C SER A 33 -15.67 8.34 -28.24
N ILE A 34 -16.02 9.60 -27.95
CA ILE A 34 -16.27 10.05 -26.58
C ILE A 34 -17.53 9.39 -26.00
N PHE A 35 -18.58 9.23 -26.81
CA PHE A 35 -19.81 8.56 -26.38
C PHE A 35 -19.58 7.06 -26.08
N LEU A 36 -18.74 6.38 -26.88
CA LEU A 36 -18.37 4.99 -26.64
C LEU A 36 -17.53 4.83 -25.35
N VAL A 37 -16.60 5.74 -25.08
CA VAL A 37 -15.80 5.75 -23.84
C VAL A 37 -16.68 6.02 -22.62
N ILE A 38 -17.65 6.95 -22.71
CA ILE A 38 -18.58 7.23 -21.61
C ILE A 38 -19.51 6.03 -21.35
N VAL A 39 -19.98 5.31 -22.37
CA VAL A 39 -20.78 4.09 -22.18
C VAL A 39 -19.96 2.94 -21.59
N ILE A 40 -18.68 2.79 -21.98
CA ILE A 40 -17.76 1.82 -21.36
C ILE A 40 -17.50 2.19 -19.88
N PHE A 41 -17.32 3.46 -19.55
CA PHE A 41 -17.16 3.91 -18.17
C PHE A 41 -18.43 3.73 -17.33
N ILE A 42 -19.62 4.08 -17.84
CA ILE A 42 -20.88 3.90 -17.11
C ILE A 42 -21.20 2.41 -16.86
N THR A 43 -20.82 1.52 -17.79
CA THR A 43 -20.97 0.06 -17.59
C THR A 43 -19.89 -0.57 -16.72
N ALA A 44 -18.69 0.01 -16.66
CA ALA A 44 -17.63 -0.40 -15.73
C ALA A 44 -17.87 0.09 -14.29
N GLN A 45 -18.54 1.23 -14.12
CA GLN A 45 -18.77 1.85 -12.81
C GLN A 45 -20.08 1.41 -12.13
N SER A 46 -20.89 0.60 -12.81
CA SER A 46 -22.01 -0.14 -12.19
C SER A 46 -21.62 -1.56 -11.74
N GLY A 47 -20.31 -1.86 -11.66
CA GLY A 47 -19.79 -3.06 -11.02
C GLY A 47 -19.73 -2.84 -9.50
N ASP A 48 -20.37 -3.77 -8.78
CA ASP A 48 -20.59 -3.84 -7.34
C ASP A 48 -19.51 -3.23 -6.44
N THR A 49 -19.99 -2.62 -5.36
CA THR A 49 -19.22 -2.52 -4.11
C THR A 49 -18.70 -3.92 -3.75
N ASP A 50 -17.37 -4.08 -3.72
CA ASP A 50 -16.59 -5.33 -3.56
C ASP A 50 -16.78 -6.09 -2.22
N ALA A 51 -17.99 -6.12 -1.66
CA ALA A 51 -18.36 -7.09 -0.63
C ALA A 51 -18.56 -8.51 -1.22
N ASP A 52 -18.89 -8.59 -2.51
CA ASP A 52 -19.27 -9.85 -3.17
C ASP A 52 -18.06 -10.60 -3.79
N ALA A 53 -16.89 -9.96 -3.91
CA ALA A 53 -15.67 -10.60 -4.44
C ALA A 53 -15.15 -11.76 -3.55
N VAL A 54 -15.61 -11.84 -2.30
CA VAL A 54 -15.20 -12.85 -1.31
C VAL A 54 -16.12 -14.09 -1.31
N GLU A 55 -17.28 -14.05 -1.97
CA GLU A 55 -18.30 -15.10 -1.85
C GLU A 55 -18.02 -16.37 -2.68
N ASN A 56 -17.24 -16.30 -3.77
CA ASN A 56 -17.06 -17.43 -4.70
C ASN A 56 -15.70 -18.11 -4.63
N TYR A 57 -15.36 -18.72 -3.48
CA TYR A 57 -14.18 -19.59 -3.39
C TYR A 57 -14.45 -20.86 -2.59
N THR A 58 -14.23 -22.01 -3.23
CA THR A 58 -14.19 -23.33 -2.60
C THR A 58 -12.91 -23.47 -1.78
N VAL A 59 -13.06 -23.90 -0.52
CA VAL A 59 -11.95 -24.28 0.37
C VAL A 59 -11.38 -25.60 -0.15
N ASP A 60 -10.06 -25.68 -0.33
CA ASP A 60 -9.35 -26.92 -0.65
C ASP A 60 -8.83 -27.49 0.68
N ASP A 61 -9.43 -28.59 1.14
CA ASP A 61 -9.20 -29.20 2.45
C ASP A 61 -7.88 -29.99 2.56
N THR A 62 -6.90 -29.73 1.66
CA THR A 62 -5.63 -30.49 1.59
C THR A 62 -4.45 -29.84 2.31
N VAL A 63 -4.65 -28.71 3.00
CA VAL A 63 -3.59 -28.02 3.76
C VAL A 63 -3.30 -28.76 5.07
N THR A 64 -2.07 -29.26 5.24
CA THR A 64 -1.61 -30.07 6.40
C THR A 64 -0.93 -29.26 7.50
N PHE A 65 -0.89 -27.93 7.40
CA PHE A 65 -0.41 -27.08 8.49
C PHE A 65 -1.55 -26.83 9.48
N ASP A 66 -1.36 -27.26 10.73
CA ASP A 66 -2.26 -26.96 11.87
C ASP A 66 -1.59 -25.93 12.81
N PRO A 67 -1.75 -24.63 12.54
CA PRO A 67 -1.26 -23.57 13.42
C PRO A 67 -2.06 -23.40 14.73
N TYR A 68 -3.00 -24.30 15.10
CA TYR A 68 -4.16 -23.96 15.94
C TYR A 68 -4.39 -24.78 17.22
N ALA A 69 -3.36 -25.04 18.01
CA ALA A 69 -3.57 -25.64 19.34
C ALA A 69 -4.37 -24.74 20.32
N GLU A 70 -4.53 -23.44 20.05
CA GLU A 70 -5.12 -22.47 21.00
C GLU A 70 -6.47 -21.86 20.59
N PHE A 71 -6.99 -22.16 19.40
CA PHE A 71 -8.34 -21.74 19.02
C PHE A 71 -9.33 -22.84 19.40
N ASP A 72 -10.23 -22.57 20.37
CA ASP A 72 -11.24 -23.52 20.88
C ASP A 72 -12.32 -23.90 19.84
N SER A 73 -12.10 -23.53 18.57
CA SER A 73 -12.94 -23.92 17.45
C SER A 73 -12.02 -24.29 16.28
N GLY A 74 -11.86 -25.59 16.06
CA GLY A 74 -10.98 -26.14 15.03
C GLY A 74 -11.33 -25.71 13.60
N PRO A 75 -10.64 -26.27 12.58
CA PRO A 75 -10.73 -25.84 11.19
C PRO A 75 -12.13 -25.88 10.56
N ASP A 76 -13.08 -26.57 11.20
CA ASP A 76 -14.48 -26.62 10.75
C ASP A 76 -15.31 -25.39 11.10
N SER A 77 -14.83 -24.51 12.00
CA SER A 77 -15.57 -23.34 12.46
C SER A 77 -15.72 -22.27 11.36
N GLN A 78 -16.83 -21.54 11.34
CA GLN A 78 -17.06 -20.51 10.34
C GLN A 78 -16.06 -19.35 10.46
N ILE A 79 -15.72 -18.96 11.69
CA ILE A 79 -14.75 -17.90 11.96
C ILE A 79 -13.35 -18.25 11.43
N TYR A 80 -12.97 -19.53 11.53
CA TYR A 80 -11.72 -20.03 10.95
C TYR A 80 -11.71 -19.90 9.42
N LYS A 81 -12.78 -20.35 8.77
CA LYS A 81 -12.94 -20.25 7.31
C LYS A 81 -12.89 -18.80 6.83
N ASP A 82 -13.45 -17.88 7.62
CA ASP A 82 -13.45 -16.45 7.32
C ASP A 82 -12.04 -15.85 7.43
N TYR A 83 -11.26 -16.18 8.47
CA TYR A 83 -9.85 -15.77 8.55
C TYR A 83 -9.02 -16.27 7.36
N TYR A 84 -9.20 -17.54 6.99
CA TYR A 84 -8.51 -18.13 5.85
C TYR A 84 -8.87 -17.44 4.53
N LYS A 85 -10.13 -17.05 4.34
CA LYS A 85 -10.55 -16.27 3.16
C LYS A 85 -9.87 -14.90 3.14
N THR A 86 -9.81 -14.21 4.27
CA THR A 86 -9.11 -12.91 4.37
C THR A 86 -7.62 -13.05 4.08
N SER A 87 -6.93 -14.03 4.66
CA SER A 87 -5.51 -14.25 4.40
C SER A 87 -5.25 -14.59 2.93
N LYS A 88 -6.10 -15.43 2.32
CA LYS A 88 -6.04 -15.80 0.90
C LYS A 88 -6.25 -14.61 -0.03
N PHE A 89 -7.17 -13.71 0.29
CA PHE A 89 -7.37 -12.46 -0.46
C PHE A 89 -6.09 -11.62 -0.42
N VAL A 90 -5.57 -11.34 0.77
CA VAL A 90 -4.34 -10.54 0.96
C VAL A 90 -3.14 -11.16 0.26
N ARG A 91 -2.99 -12.49 0.33
CA ARG A 91 -2.00 -13.24 -0.43
C ARG A 91 -2.11 -12.99 -1.92
N ASN A 92 -3.31 -13.09 -2.48
CA ASN A 92 -3.52 -12.92 -3.91
C ASN A 92 -3.22 -11.48 -4.35
N GLU A 93 -3.62 -10.47 -3.58
CA GLU A 93 -3.28 -9.08 -3.85
C GLU A 93 -1.77 -8.85 -3.76
N THR A 94 -1.12 -9.40 -2.73
CA THR A 94 0.35 -9.32 -2.57
C THR A 94 1.08 -10.00 -3.74
N ARG A 95 0.55 -11.09 -4.28
CA ARG A 95 1.09 -11.73 -5.49
C ARG A 95 0.96 -10.87 -6.75
N LYS A 96 -0.05 -10.00 -6.84
CA LYS A 96 -0.21 -9.07 -7.98
C LYS A 96 0.80 -7.93 -7.93
N THR A 97 1.24 -7.53 -6.74
CA THR A 97 2.25 -6.48 -6.55
C THR A 97 3.69 -6.97 -6.80
N VAL A 98 3.89 -8.28 -6.96
CA VAL A 98 5.17 -8.86 -7.37
C VAL A 98 5.44 -8.53 -8.83
N HIS A 99 6.27 -7.50 -9.06
CA HIS A 99 6.82 -7.21 -10.38
C HIS A 99 8.29 -7.66 -10.43
N THR A 100 8.61 -8.53 -11.39
CA THR A 100 9.91 -9.19 -11.59
C THR A 100 10.93 -8.34 -12.37
N ASP A 101 10.75 -7.01 -12.39
CA ASP A 101 11.67 -6.09 -13.09
C ASP A 101 12.72 -5.49 -12.13
N TYR A 102 12.64 -5.81 -10.84
CA TYR A 102 13.65 -5.48 -9.85
C TYR A 102 14.77 -6.52 -9.82
N GLN A 103 15.93 -6.16 -9.25
CA GLN A 103 17.06 -7.08 -9.09
C GLN A 103 16.82 -8.15 -8.00
N TYR A 104 15.59 -8.27 -7.51
CA TYR A 104 15.11 -9.26 -6.54
C TYR A 104 13.74 -9.81 -6.94
N ASP A 105 13.46 -11.04 -6.53
CA ASP A 105 12.15 -11.69 -6.66
C ASP A 105 11.34 -11.57 -5.38
N VAL A 106 10.01 -11.65 -5.48
CA VAL A 106 9.11 -11.77 -4.32
C VAL A 106 8.26 -13.02 -4.50
N LYS A 107 8.19 -13.86 -3.47
CA LYS A 107 7.33 -15.05 -3.48
C LYS A 107 6.47 -15.10 -2.22
N VAL A 108 5.28 -15.68 -2.38
CA VAL A 108 4.39 -15.95 -1.26
C VAL A 108 4.20 -17.47 -1.17
N GLU A 109 4.60 -18.06 -0.05
CA GLU A 109 4.61 -19.52 0.16
C GLU A 109 4.23 -19.91 1.60
N GLU A 110 3.87 -21.18 1.81
CA GLU A 110 3.64 -21.73 3.15
C GLU A 110 4.97 -21.97 3.85
N CYS A 111 5.16 -21.38 5.03
CA CYS A 111 6.42 -21.47 5.79
C CYS A 111 6.29 -22.31 7.07
N GLY A 112 5.07 -22.56 7.53
CA GLY A 112 4.80 -23.16 8.83
C GLY A 112 4.96 -22.19 10.01
N GLN A 113 5.14 -20.89 9.75
CA GLN A 113 5.18 -19.83 10.76
C GLN A 113 4.88 -18.47 10.11
N ALA A 114 4.25 -17.57 10.88
CA ALA A 114 3.98 -16.20 10.44
C ALA A 114 5.31 -15.41 10.37
N ASN A 115 5.78 -15.15 9.15
CA ASN A 115 7.03 -14.43 8.93
C ASN A 115 7.11 -13.78 7.54
N ALA A 116 8.10 -12.91 7.34
CA ALA A 116 8.62 -12.54 6.04
C ALA A 116 10.13 -12.34 6.17
N PHE A 117 10.88 -12.56 5.09
CA PHE A 117 12.33 -12.34 5.12
C PHE A 117 12.90 -12.15 3.71
N TYR A 118 13.95 -11.35 3.61
CA TYR A 118 14.82 -11.27 2.45
C TYR A 118 15.96 -12.30 2.53
N SER A 119 16.19 -13.06 1.45
CA SER A 119 17.37 -13.90 1.26
C SER A 119 18.37 -13.21 0.33
N PRO A 120 19.52 -12.70 0.83
CA PRO A 120 20.55 -12.09 -0.02
C PRO A 120 21.16 -13.08 -1.02
N ARG A 121 21.22 -14.36 -0.66
CA ARG A 121 21.78 -15.43 -1.52
C ARG A 121 20.98 -15.60 -2.80
N ASP A 122 19.67 -15.65 -2.65
CA ASP A 122 18.74 -15.94 -3.74
C ASP A 122 18.10 -14.66 -4.30
N ARG A 123 18.41 -13.51 -3.69
CA ARG A 123 17.79 -12.19 -3.95
C ARG A 123 16.28 -12.32 -3.99
N THR A 124 15.72 -12.99 -3.00
CA THR A 124 14.30 -13.31 -2.97
C THR A 124 13.72 -12.88 -1.64
N ILE A 125 12.65 -12.10 -1.68
CA ILE A 125 11.79 -11.85 -0.54
C ILE A 125 10.76 -12.97 -0.45
N VAL A 126 10.65 -13.56 0.72
CA VAL A 126 9.66 -14.59 1.03
C VAL A 126 8.66 -14.00 2.00
N VAL A 127 7.39 -13.95 1.59
CA VAL A 127 6.28 -13.60 2.48
C VAL A 127 5.55 -14.90 2.82
N CYS A 128 5.50 -15.27 4.10
CA CYS A 128 4.83 -16.49 4.51
C CYS A 128 3.31 -16.28 4.52
N GLU A 129 2.56 -17.24 3.98
CA GLU A 129 1.10 -17.17 3.91
C GLU A 129 0.46 -17.00 5.30
N GLU A 130 1.10 -17.54 6.33
CA GLU A 130 0.71 -17.46 7.73
C GLU A 130 0.73 -16.03 8.29
N LEU A 131 1.52 -15.11 7.72
CA LEU A 131 1.64 -13.74 8.19
C LEU A 131 0.30 -12.97 8.09
N ALA A 132 -0.41 -13.15 6.97
CA ALA A 132 -1.71 -12.52 6.77
C ALA A 132 -2.76 -13.07 7.74
N TYR A 133 -2.68 -14.37 8.08
CA TYR A 133 -3.55 -14.96 9.09
C TYR A 133 -3.26 -14.39 10.48
N ASP A 134 -1.99 -14.28 10.86
CA ASP A 134 -1.60 -13.74 12.16
C ASP A 134 -2.08 -12.28 12.34
N ALA A 135 -1.86 -11.44 11.32
CA ALA A 135 -2.39 -10.08 11.33
C ALA A 135 -3.92 -10.06 11.45
N ALA A 136 -4.64 -10.97 10.77
CA ALA A 136 -6.10 -11.03 10.86
C ALA A 136 -6.58 -11.38 12.27
N ARG A 137 -5.90 -12.33 12.93
CA ARG A 137 -6.14 -12.72 14.34
C ARG A 137 -5.93 -11.54 15.29
N THR A 138 -4.94 -10.70 15.03
CA THR A 138 -4.64 -9.51 15.83
C THR A 138 -5.68 -8.41 15.63
N PHE A 139 -6.07 -8.09 14.39
CA PHE A 139 -6.96 -6.97 14.11
C PHE A 139 -8.44 -7.24 14.35
N TYR A 140 -8.93 -8.44 14.02
CA TYR A 140 -10.35 -8.76 14.13
C TYR A 140 -10.99 -8.45 15.50
N PRO A 141 -10.45 -8.91 16.65
CA PRO A 141 -11.09 -8.67 17.93
C PRO A 141 -11.17 -7.18 18.27
N ILE A 142 -10.14 -6.41 17.92
CA ILE A 142 -10.07 -4.96 18.15
C ILE A 142 -11.09 -4.22 17.29
N ILE A 143 -11.14 -4.52 15.99
CA ILE A 143 -12.10 -3.90 15.06
C ILE A 143 -13.54 -4.28 15.45
N ARG A 144 -13.78 -5.53 15.85
CA ARG A 144 -15.09 -5.96 16.34
C ARG A 144 -15.49 -5.23 17.63
N GLN A 145 -14.54 -4.98 18.53
CA GLN A 145 -14.80 -4.23 19.75
C GLN A 145 -15.18 -2.77 19.45
N GLU A 146 -14.48 -2.13 18.51
CA GLU A 146 -14.68 -0.73 18.13
C GLU A 146 -15.97 -0.52 17.33
N TYR A 147 -16.28 -1.43 16.40
CA TYR A 147 -17.37 -1.27 15.43
C TYR A 147 -18.59 -2.19 15.64
N GLY A 148 -18.54 -3.05 16.65
CA GLY A 148 -19.68 -3.85 17.12
C GLY A 148 -19.67 -5.31 16.68
N SER A 149 -20.55 -6.10 17.29
CA SER A 149 -20.58 -7.57 17.19
C SER A 149 -20.95 -8.12 15.81
N ASN A 150 -21.38 -7.28 14.87
CA ASN A 150 -21.70 -7.69 13.50
C ASN A 150 -20.45 -7.75 12.60
N VAL A 151 -19.31 -7.21 13.06
CA VAL A 151 -18.04 -7.34 12.35
C VAL A 151 -17.63 -8.81 12.27
N THR A 152 -17.33 -9.26 11.06
CA THR A 152 -16.78 -10.59 10.75
C THR A 152 -15.31 -10.45 10.33
N PRO A 153 -14.53 -11.54 10.27
CA PRO A 153 -13.16 -11.48 9.75
C PRO A 153 -13.07 -11.04 8.27
N LEU A 154 -14.18 -11.12 7.52
CA LEU A 154 -14.28 -10.67 6.12
C LEU A 154 -14.56 -9.18 5.98
N ASP A 155 -14.81 -8.48 7.09
CA ASP A 155 -15.15 -7.07 7.07
C ASP A 155 -14.05 -6.22 6.39
N PRO A 156 -14.41 -5.22 5.56
CA PRO A 156 -13.44 -4.38 4.87
C PRO A 156 -12.37 -3.75 5.73
N ARG A 157 -12.72 -3.41 6.97
CA ARG A 157 -11.78 -2.84 7.93
C ARG A 157 -10.73 -3.87 8.35
N VAL A 158 -11.11 -5.12 8.50
CA VAL A 158 -10.21 -6.21 8.90
C VAL A 158 -9.25 -6.51 7.76
N TRP A 159 -9.75 -6.77 6.55
CA TRP A 159 -8.85 -7.10 5.44
C TRP A 159 -7.95 -5.91 5.05
N SER A 160 -8.43 -4.66 5.13
CA SER A 160 -7.56 -3.49 4.86
C SER A 160 -6.42 -3.40 5.86
N ALA A 161 -6.68 -3.61 7.15
CA ALA A 161 -5.64 -3.59 8.18
C ALA A 161 -4.61 -4.71 7.99
N VAL A 162 -5.07 -5.91 7.64
CA VAL A 162 -4.21 -7.07 7.33
C VAL A 162 -3.37 -6.79 6.09
N TYR A 163 -3.98 -6.36 4.99
CA TYR A 163 -3.28 -6.03 3.75
C TYR A 163 -2.23 -4.95 3.99
N SER A 164 -2.61 -3.87 4.67
CA SER A 164 -1.72 -2.75 5.01
C SER A 164 -0.50 -3.19 5.83
N THR A 165 -0.70 -4.10 6.78
CA THR A 165 0.38 -4.65 7.62
C THR A 165 1.31 -5.54 6.81
N VAL A 166 0.76 -6.48 6.03
CA VAL A 166 1.55 -7.37 5.16
C VAL A 166 2.35 -6.55 4.14
N GLN A 167 1.75 -5.49 3.58
CA GLN A 167 2.43 -4.61 2.64
C GLN A 167 3.56 -3.82 3.31
N PHE A 168 3.38 -3.31 4.52
CA PHE A 168 4.47 -2.65 5.24
C PHE A 168 5.64 -3.62 5.51
N ILE A 169 5.33 -4.85 5.94
CA ILE A 169 6.34 -5.88 6.21
C ILE A 169 7.06 -6.28 4.91
N LEU A 170 6.33 -6.45 3.80
CA LEU A 170 6.95 -6.65 2.50
C LEU A 170 7.90 -5.49 2.16
N GLN A 171 7.48 -4.24 2.35
CA GLN A 171 8.31 -3.07 2.08
C GLN A 171 9.52 -2.97 3.03
N HIS A 172 9.42 -3.52 4.24
CA HIS A 172 10.55 -3.67 5.15
C HIS A 172 11.58 -4.65 4.56
N GLU A 173 11.15 -5.80 4.05
CA GLU A 173 12.03 -6.74 3.33
C GLU A 173 12.61 -6.15 2.03
N GLU A 174 11.85 -5.29 1.34
CA GLU A 174 12.38 -4.51 0.21
C GLU A 174 13.47 -3.53 0.66
N GLY A 175 13.41 -3.05 1.90
CA GLY A 175 14.48 -2.30 2.54
C GLY A 175 15.77 -3.11 2.64
N HIS A 176 15.70 -4.35 3.13
CA HIS A 176 16.85 -5.27 3.17
C HIS A 176 17.40 -5.55 1.77
N ALA A 177 16.51 -5.83 0.82
CA ALA A 177 16.92 -6.03 -0.58
C ALA A 177 17.62 -4.79 -1.14
N TYR A 178 17.10 -3.58 -0.85
CA TYR A 178 17.70 -2.33 -1.29
C TYR A 178 19.10 -2.14 -0.68
N ILE A 179 19.25 -2.43 0.61
CA ILE A 179 20.54 -2.34 1.33
C ILE A 179 21.58 -3.27 0.69
N ASP A 180 21.24 -4.54 0.51
CA ASP A 180 22.14 -5.56 -0.07
C ASP A 180 22.53 -5.21 -1.52
N LEU A 181 21.54 -4.89 -2.35
CA LEU A 181 21.76 -4.67 -3.79
C LEU A 181 22.51 -3.38 -4.12
N ASN A 182 22.52 -2.39 -3.21
CA ASN A 182 23.15 -1.10 -3.43
C ASN A 182 24.37 -0.85 -2.52
N ASP A 183 24.82 -1.87 -1.77
CA ASP A 183 25.91 -1.78 -0.81
C ASP A 183 25.73 -0.57 0.15
N VAL A 184 24.51 -0.38 0.66
CA VAL A 184 24.18 0.79 1.49
C VAL A 184 24.94 0.69 2.82
N PRO A 185 25.82 1.65 3.16
CA PRO A 185 26.57 1.58 4.41
C PRO A 185 25.66 1.91 5.60
N ILE A 186 25.63 1.03 6.59
CA ILE A 186 24.83 1.17 7.80
C ILE A 186 25.73 1.33 9.02
N THR A 187 25.50 2.38 9.80
CA THR A 187 26.20 2.64 11.08
C THR A 187 25.29 2.51 12.30
N GLY A 188 24.02 2.14 12.08
CA GLY A 188 23.00 1.92 13.10
C GLY A 188 22.45 0.49 13.05
N ARG A 189 21.19 0.29 13.45
CA ARG A 189 20.48 -0.99 13.28
C ARG A 189 19.94 -1.09 11.86
N GLU A 190 20.24 -2.16 11.15
CA GLU A 190 19.75 -2.39 9.80
C GLU A 190 18.21 -2.46 9.76
N GLU A 191 17.62 -3.13 10.73
CA GLU A 191 16.17 -3.23 10.93
C GLU A 191 15.47 -1.87 11.05
N ASP A 192 16.08 -0.90 11.74
CA ASP A 192 15.53 0.45 11.81
C ASP A 192 15.59 1.15 10.45
N VAL A 193 16.60 0.84 9.62
CA VAL A 193 16.73 1.37 8.25
C VAL A 193 15.67 0.73 7.34
N ALA A 194 15.40 -0.57 7.49
CA ALA A 194 14.34 -1.28 6.78
C ALA A 194 12.94 -0.72 7.12
N ASP A 195 12.63 -0.48 8.40
CA ASP A 195 11.38 0.18 8.82
C ASP A 195 11.26 1.61 8.26
N GLN A 196 12.36 2.36 8.24
CA GLN A 196 12.39 3.70 7.66
C GLN A 196 12.18 3.68 6.14
N PHE A 197 12.70 2.67 5.45
CA PHE A 197 12.47 2.45 4.03
C PHE A 197 10.99 2.19 3.78
N ALA A 198 10.36 1.28 4.52
CA ALA A 198 8.94 0.96 4.40
C ALA A 198 8.05 2.18 4.61
N PHE A 199 8.28 2.94 5.69
CA PHE A 199 7.58 4.21 5.95
C PHE A 199 7.78 5.22 4.81
N SER A 200 9.02 5.40 4.33
CA SER A 200 9.34 6.34 3.26
C SER A 200 8.63 5.97 1.96
N LEU A 201 8.56 4.67 1.64
CA LEU A 201 7.92 4.15 0.45
C LEU A 201 6.40 4.30 0.51
N ASP A 202 5.78 3.95 1.65
CA ASP A 202 4.36 4.19 1.91
C ASP A 202 3.97 5.66 1.70
N TYR A 203 4.71 6.59 2.31
CA TYR A 203 4.45 8.01 2.17
C TYR A 203 4.69 8.55 0.75
N PHE A 204 5.76 8.07 0.08
CA PHE A 204 6.05 8.46 -1.30
C PHE A 204 4.95 8.00 -2.26
N PHE A 205 4.49 6.76 -2.13
CA PHE A 205 3.39 6.25 -2.95
C PHE A 205 2.09 7.00 -2.71
N TYR A 206 1.76 7.35 -1.47
CA TYR A 206 0.61 8.21 -1.19
C TYR A 206 0.68 9.51 -2.00
N ILE A 207 1.82 10.23 -1.96
CA ILE A 207 2.00 11.49 -2.69
C ILE A 207 1.79 11.30 -4.19
N VAL A 208 2.40 10.27 -4.77
CA VAL A 208 2.32 10.00 -6.22
C VAL A 208 0.90 9.61 -6.62
N LEU A 209 0.28 8.69 -5.87
CA LEU A 209 -1.03 8.15 -6.22
C LEU A 209 -2.14 9.19 -6.04
N THR A 210 -2.10 10.02 -4.99
CA THR A 210 -3.07 11.11 -4.82
C THR A 210 -2.98 12.16 -5.94
N ASP A 211 -1.79 12.38 -6.52
CA ASP A 211 -1.65 13.27 -7.68
C ASP A 211 -2.13 12.64 -8.99
N LEU A 212 -1.88 11.34 -9.19
CA LEU A 212 -2.28 10.62 -10.40
C LEU A 212 -3.77 10.24 -10.41
N TYR A 213 -4.32 9.96 -9.23
CA TYR A 213 -5.68 9.47 -9.00
C TYR A 213 -6.34 10.30 -7.89
N PRO A 214 -6.61 11.59 -8.12
CA PRO A 214 -7.14 12.50 -7.08
C PRO A 214 -8.57 12.16 -6.64
N GLU A 215 -9.30 11.36 -7.42
CA GLU A 215 -10.64 10.88 -7.07
C GLU A 215 -10.59 9.67 -6.11
N ASP A 216 -9.44 9.02 -5.98
CA ASP A 216 -9.24 7.91 -5.05
C ASP A 216 -9.03 8.48 -3.65
N ASN A 217 -9.89 8.11 -2.71
CA ASN A 217 -9.82 8.55 -1.32
C ASN A 217 -8.76 7.76 -0.54
N LEU A 218 -7.49 7.90 -0.94
CA LEU A 218 -6.36 7.19 -0.33
C LEU A 218 -6.08 7.72 1.08
N THR A 219 -5.83 6.80 2.00
CA THR A 219 -5.46 7.15 3.37
C THR A 219 -3.94 7.31 3.48
N LYS A 220 -3.50 8.47 3.94
CA LYS A 220 -2.08 8.78 4.15
C LYS A 220 -1.48 7.89 5.24
N ASN A 221 -0.34 7.27 4.94
CA ASN A 221 0.43 6.40 5.85
C ASN A 221 -0.35 5.19 6.42
N GLU A 222 -1.36 4.68 5.72
CA GLU A 222 -2.21 3.59 6.21
C GLU A 222 -1.41 2.32 6.54
N LYS A 223 -0.42 1.97 5.70
CA LYS A 223 0.45 0.80 5.91
C LYS A 223 1.28 0.97 7.17
N SER A 224 1.92 2.13 7.31
CA SER A 224 2.73 2.47 8.48
C SER A 224 1.92 2.43 9.78
N ILE A 225 0.71 3.01 9.80
CA ILE A 225 -0.15 3.03 10.99
C ILE A 225 -0.60 1.61 11.37
N ASN A 226 -1.05 0.80 10.41
CA ASN A 226 -1.48 -0.55 10.70
C ASN A 226 -0.32 -1.44 11.15
N ALA A 227 0.85 -1.36 10.53
CA ALA A 227 2.03 -2.09 10.99
C ALA A 227 2.43 -1.70 12.42
N ALA A 228 2.45 -0.40 12.73
CA ALA A 228 2.68 0.07 14.10
C ALA A 228 1.68 -0.56 15.08
N LYS A 229 0.37 -0.51 14.77
CA LYS A 229 -0.67 -1.14 15.60
C LYS A 229 -0.43 -2.64 15.78
N TRP A 230 -0.05 -3.36 14.73
CA TRP A 230 0.24 -4.79 14.81
C TRP A 230 1.44 -5.06 15.73
N PHE A 231 2.55 -4.31 15.62
CA PHE A 231 3.67 -4.42 16.56
C PHE A 231 3.24 -4.14 18.00
N PHE A 232 2.46 -3.09 18.23
CA PHE A 232 2.00 -2.78 19.59
C PHE A 232 1.12 -3.88 20.17
N LEU A 233 0.18 -4.40 19.39
CA LEU A 233 -0.75 -5.45 19.81
C LEU A 233 -0.09 -6.84 19.95
N GLY A 234 0.95 -7.10 19.16
CA GLY A 234 1.75 -8.33 19.24
C GLY A 234 2.85 -8.29 20.31
N SER A 235 3.13 -7.11 20.87
CA SER A 235 4.21 -6.96 21.84
C SER A 235 3.91 -7.60 23.20
N ASP A 236 4.94 -8.22 23.79
CA ASP A 236 4.88 -8.67 25.17
C ASP A 236 5.17 -7.52 26.16
N ASP A 237 4.37 -7.47 27.22
CA ASP A 237 4.56 -6.52 28.34
C ASP A 237 5.59 -7.02 29.36
N GLU A 238 5.86 -8.33 29.37
CA GLU A 238 6.77 -8.94 30.33
C GLU A 238 8.23 -8.81 29.89
N LEU A 239 9.02 -8.05 30.66
CA LEU A 239 10.45 -7.87 30.38
C LEU A 239 11.23 -9.19 30.22
N SER A 240 10.78 -10.27 30.85
CA SER A 240 11.40 -11.59 30.77
C SER A 240 11.17 -12.32 29.46
N SER A 241 10.12 -12.00 28.70
CA SER A 241 9.86 -12.59 27.39
C SER A 241 10.40 -11.75 26.23
N LEU A 242 10.82 -10.50 26.51
CA LEU A 242 11.45 -9.64 25.50
C LEU A 242 12.80 -10.21 25.04
N ALA A 243 12.90 -10.49 23.74
CA ALA A 243 14.14 -10.89 23.09
C ALA A 243 15.06 -9.68 22.87
N PHE A 244 15.68 -9.15 23.93
CA PHE A 244 16.62 -8.02 23.83
C PHE A 244 17.86 -8.30 22.96
N TYR A 245 18.13 -9.57 22.67
CA TYR A 245 19.22 -10.02 21.79
C TYR A 245 18.80 -10.11 20.32
N ASP A 246 17.51 -9.93 20.03
CA ASP A 246 16.96 -9.96 18.68
C ASP A 246 17.55 -8.83 17.84
N GLU A 247 17.75 -9.10 16.55
CA GLU A 247 18.20 -8.11 15.59
C GLU A 247 17.13 -7.05 15.34
N HIS A 248 15.85 -7.44 15.44
CA HIS A 248 14.71 -6.54 15.39
C HIS A 248 14.61 -5.65 16.64
N GLY A 249 14.16 -4.41 16.43
CA GLY A 249 13.76 -3.54 17.53
C GLY A 249 12.67 -4.19 18.37
N LEU A 250 12.62 -3.90 19.68
CA LEU A 250 11.46 -4.30 20.48
C LEU A 250 10.21 -3.75 19.81
N ASP A 251 9.15 -4.55 19.70
CA ASP A 251 7.96 -4.17 18.94
C ASP A 251 7.37 -2.81 19.36
N LYS A 252 7.40 -2.49 20.67
CA LYS A 252 7.00 -1.17 21.17
C LYS A 252 7.92 -0.04 20.73
N GLN A 253 9.22 -0.28 20.60
CA GLN A 253 10.16 0.70 20.06
C GLN A 253 9.86 0.96 18.58
N ARG A 254 9.61 -0.10 17.79
CA ARG A 254 9.19 0.01 16.39
C ARG A 254 7.90 0.81 16.27
N TYR A 255 6.89 0.49 17.08
CA TYR A 255 5.63 1.24 17.19
C TYR A 255 5.87 2.75 17.40
N TYR A 256 6.61 3.13 18.45
CA TYR A 256 6.82 4.55 18.75
C TYR A 256 7.68 5.28 17.71
N ASN A 257 8.55 4.58 17.00
CA ASN A 257 9.32 5.15 15.90
C ASN A 257 8.42 5.43 14.69
N ILE A 258 7.67 4.42 14.24
CA ILE A 258 6.77 4.55 13.10
C ILE A 258 5.69 5.60 13.36
N MET A 259 5.02 5.56 14.51
CA MET A 259 4.01 6.56 14.90
C MET A 259 4.59 7.99 14.91
N CYS A 260 5.84 8.14 15.33
CA CYS A 260 6.52 9.42 15.28
C CYS A 260 6.78 9.88 13.85
N TRP A 261 7.27 9.02 12.96
CA TRP A 261 7.51 9.40 11.57
C TRP A 261 6.22 9.76 10.84
N VAL A 262 5.14 9.01 11.07
CA VAL A 262 3.79 9.30 10.56
C VAL A 262 3.31 10.66 11.07
N TYR A 263 3.33 10.89 12.38
CA TYR A 263 2.96 12.18 12.99
C TYR A 263 3.71 13.34 12.34
N GLY A 264 5.01 13.16 12.09
CA GLY A 264 5.86 14.17 11.48
C GLY A 264 5.50 14.54 10.04
N THR A 265 4.72 13.72 9.32
CA THR A 265 4.20 14.08 7.99
C THR A 265 2.99 15.02 8.02
N GLY A 266 2.36 15.21 9.19
CA GLY A 266 1.22 16.11 9.36
C GLY A 266 0.70 16.15 10.80
N PRO A 267 1.32 16.94 11.69
CA PRO A 267 0.93 17.02 13.11
C PRO A 267 -0.53 17.39 13.36
N GLN A 268 -1.13 18.23 12.49
CA GLN A 268 -2.53 18.64 12.63
C GLN A 268 -3.49 17.51 12.24
N GLU A 269 -3.15 16.74 11.21
CA GLU A 269 -3.95 15.61 10.75
C GLU A 269 -3.89 14.43 11.74
N TYR A 270 -2.74 14.23 12.37
CA TYR A 270 -2.51 13.17 13.36
C TYR A 270 -2.50 13.69 14.80
N SER A 271 -3.17 14.80 15.10
CA SER A 271 -3.17 15.38 16.45
C SER A 271 -3.70 14.40 17.50
N TYR A 272 -4.68 13.56 17.10
CA TYR A 272 -5.26 12.50 17.91
C TYR A 272 -4.24 11.49 18.46
N PHE A 273 -3.08 11.31 17.80
CA PHE A 273 -2.01 10.47 18.33
C PHE A 273 -1.56 10.95 19.71
N VAL A 274 -1.46 12.26 19.90
CA VAL A 274 -1.05 12.86 21.18
C VAL A 274 -2.25 13.03 22.10
N GLU A 275 -3.37 13.52 21.57
CA GLU A 275 -4.59 13.81 22.35
C GLU A 275 -5.19 12.56 23.02
N GLU A 276 -5.13 11.41 22.34
CA GLU A 276 -5.63 10.12 22.86
C GLU A 276 -4.53 9.29 23.56
N GLY A 277 -3.29 9.79 23.60
CA GLY A 277 -2.19 9.15 24.34
C GLY A 277 -1.47 8.02 23.61
N TYR A 278 -1.74 7.80 22.32
CA TYR A 278 -1.01 6.82 21.50
C TYR A 278 0.46 7.17 21.29
N LEU A 279 0.80 8.47 21.31
CA LEU A 279 2.14 9.01 21.16
C LEU A 279 2.40 10.01 22.29
N PRO A 280 3.39 9.78 23.18
CA PRO A 280 3.72 10.71 24.24
C PRO A 280 4.07 12.10 23.71
N GLU A 281 3.59 13.16 24.36
CA GLU A 281 3.83 14.56 23.94
C GLU A 281 5.33 14.86 23.80
N GLU A 282 6.16 14.38 24.73
CA GLU A 282 7.62 14.55 24.67
C GLU A 282 8.26 13.87 23.45
N ARG A 283 7.71 12.72 23.00
CA ARG A 283 8.15 12.04 21.78
C ARG A 283 7.77 12.86 20.55
N ALA A 284 6.53 13.36 20.51
CA ALA A 284 5.95 14.11 19.41
C ALA A 284 6.74 15.39 19.04
N LYS A 285 7.35 16.07 20.03
CA LYS A 285 8.12 17.31 19.83
C LYS A 285 9.23 17.23 18.77
N ARG A 286 9.81 16.05 18.54
CA ARG A 286 10.90 15.86 17.56
C ARG A 286 10.44 15.22 16.25
N CYS A 287 9.19 14.77 16.18
CA CYS A 287 8.71 13.90 15.12
C CYS A 287 8.69 14.53 13.73
N VAL A 288 8.35 15.82 13.61
CA VAL A 288 8.41 16.55 12.33
C VAL A 288 9.83 16.51 11.75
N TYR A 289 10.83 16.77 12.60
CA TYR A 289 12.23 16.77 12.17
C TYR A 289 12.75 15.36 11.91
N GLU A 290 12.41 14.38 12.75
CA GLU A 290 12.82 12.99 12.56
C GLU A 290 12.21 12.40 11.28
N SER A 291 10.92 12.59 11.04
CA SER A 291 10.24 12.21 9.80
C SER A 291 10.91 12.84 8.57
N TYR A 292 11.27 14.12 8.65
CA TYR A 292 12.00 14.80 7.58
C TYR A 292 13.38 14.18 7.31
N GLN A 293 14.14 13.85 8.36
CA GLN A 293 15.47 13.24 8.22
C GLN A 293 15.39 11.86 7.57
N VAL A 294 14.42 11.04 8.00
CA VAL A 294 14.16 9.73 7.40
C VAL A 294 13.84 9.87 5.92
N ARG A 295 12.82 10.67 5.55
CA ARG A 295 12.45 10.90 4.15
C ARG A 295 13.62 11.44 3.33
N ARG A 296 14.39 12.38 3.88
CA ARG A 296 15.59 12.90 3.21
C ARG A 296 16.62 11.81 2.93
N GLY A 297 16.86 10.90 3.87
CA GLY A 297 17.78 9.77 3.69
C GLY A 297 17.41 8.90 2.50
N PHE A 298 16.11 8.62 2.34
CA PHE A 298 15.58 7.77 1.27
C PHE A 298 15.27 8.52 -0.03
N LEU A 299 15.47 9.85 -0.10
CA LEU A 299 15.27 10.60 -1.35
C LEU A 299 16.12 10.05 -2.50
N THR A 300 17.33 9.57 -2.19
CA THR A 300 18.24 9.01 -3.20
C THR A 300 17.78 7.67 -3.78
N VAL A 301 16.92 6.94 -3.07
CA VAL A 301 16.21 5.77 -3.62
C VAL A 301 15.27 6.21 -4.73
N PHE A 302 14.60 7.35 -4.54
CA PHE A 302 13.66 7.94 -5.49
C PHE A 302 14.35 8.91 -6.45
N LYS A 303 15.66 8.74 -6.75
CA LYS A 303 16.47 9.68 -7.56
C LYS A 303 15.92 9.96 -8.97
N ASP A 304 15.12 9.04 -9.52
CA ASP A 304 14.46 9.20 -10.82
C ASP A 304 13.04 9.79 -10.71
N ALA A 305 12.58 10.07 -9.48
CA ALA A 305 11.37 10.86 -9.27
C ALA A 305 11.62 12.31 -9.73
N SER A 306 10.57 12.92 -10.29
CA SER A 306 10.65 14.33 -10.70
C SER A 306 11.01 15.24 -9.52
N GLU A 307 11.66 16.37 -9.80
CA GLU A 307 11.90 17.42 -8.79
C GLU A 307 10.62 17.83 -8.05
N TYR A 308 9.47 17.73 -8.74
CA TYR A 308 8.15 17.97 -8.19
C TYR A 308 7.79 16.99 -7.06
N TYR A 309 7.89 15.68 -7.29
CA TYR A 309 7.58 14.68 -6.26
C TYR A 309 8.61 14.70 -5.14
N SER A 310 9.88 14.95 -5.46
CA SER A 310 10.94 15.14 -4.47
C SER A 310 10.64 16.31 -3.52
N ALA A 311 10.17 17.44 -4.05
CA ALA A 311 9.81 18.60 -3.24
C ALA A 311 8.61 18.33 -2.32
N LYS A 312 7.57 17.65 -2.83
CA LYS A 312 6.43 17.22 -2.01
C LYS A 312 6.83 16.22 -0.93
N PHE A 313 7.63 15.22 -1.29
CA PHE A 313 8.12 14.20 -0.39
C PHE A 313 9.01 14.74 0.73
N LEU A 314 9.62 15.92 0.56
CA LEU A 314 10.42 16.58 1.60
C LEU A 314 9.73 17.79 2.24
N ALA A 315 8.47 18.06 1.90
CA ALA A 315 7.73 19.15 2.52
C ALA A 315 7.69 18.96 4.05
N ILE A 316 7.96 20.05 4.75
CA ILE A 316 7.79 20.13 6.20
C ILE A 316 6.41 20.75 6.43
N PRO A 317 5.48 20.07 7.12
CA PRO A 317 4.17 20.62 7.40
C PRO A 317 4.30 21.91 8.23
N SER A 318 3.46 22.91 7.93
CA SER A 318 3.37 24.11 8.76
C SER A 318 2.89 23.73 10.15
N SER A 319 3.49 24.33 11.19
CA SER A 319 3.11 24.15 12.61
C SER A 319 1.71 24.63 12.93
#